data_AF-A0AAV2HKU0-F1
#
_entry.id   AF-A0AAV2HKU0-F1
#
_cell.length_a   1.000
_cell.length_b   1.000
_cell.length_c   1.000
_cell.angle_alpha   90.00
_cell.angle_beta   90.00
_cell.angle_gamma   90.00
#
_symmetry.space_group_name_H-M   'P 1'
#
loop_
_entity.id
_entity.type
_entity.pdbx_description
1 polymer ?
#
loop_
_entity_poly.entity_id
_entity_poly.type
_entity_poly.pdbx_seq_one_letter_code
_entity_poly.pdbx_strand_id
1 'polypeptide(L)'
;MQQTRMWQSVIFCLSLVCLGVSAAQHAYDFKRTVIMMEKPTIYGENVFFRGGVDYSNRENCSKEIPVDENRCNIGIRHTVHLSPVYEAANDWNYYDNYLDWTGPEPEQGKWNGVAAEGTPAIWTTDDATSPAYHPLNTYGAHYWLADLDVDCADALEGGYFELKGFFQGKWEDDLPLGKTCTGEAGSPKFESANHIVRCGYKNVFHFNSPDCLVEAL
;
A
#
# COMPACT_ATOMS: atom_id res chain seq x y z
N MET A 1 3.64 81.10 -22.27
CA MET A 1 4.08 80.67 -23.61
C MET A 1 5.35 79.84 -23.46
N GLN A 2 5.36 78.69 -24.13
CA GLN A 2 6.50 77.88 -24.57
C GLN A 2 7.38 77.13 -23.54
N GLN A 3 7.35 75.81 -23.75
CA GLN A 3 8.19 74.71 -23.26
C GLN A 3 9.66 74.82 -23.69
N THR A 4 10.56 74.23 -22.89
CA THR A 4 11.73 73.43 -23.33
C THR A 4 12.09 72.41 -22.23
N ARG A 5 11.91 71.11 -22.49
CA ARG A 5 12.92 70.02 -22.69
C ARG A 5 13.82 69.70 -21.47
N MET A 6 14.22 68.48 -21.14
CA MET A 6 13.96 67.09 -21.56
C MET A 6 15.08 66.28 -20.85
N TRP A 7 14.79 65.26 -20.03
CA TRP A 7 15.77 64.21 -19.71
C TRP A 7 15.05 62.86 -19.67
N GLN A 8 15.32 62.05 -20.69
CA GLN A 8 14.92 60.65 -20.78
C GLN A 8 15.80 59.83 -19.84
N SER A 9 15.20 58.93 -19.07
CA SER A 9 15.89 57.76 -18.50
C SER A 9 15.17 56.53 -19.03
N VAL A 10 15.84 55.83 -19.94
CA VAL A 10 15.41 54.54 -20.48
C VAL A 10 15.83 53.48 -19.47
N ILE A 11 14.86 52.89 -18.77
CA ILE A 11 15.08 51.67 -18.00
C ILE A 11 14.77 50.50 -18.92
N PHE A 12 15.82 49.78 -19.33
CA PHE A 12 15.72 48.49 -20.00
C PHE A 12 15.20 47.46 -18.99
N CYS A 13 13.94 47.09 -19.10
CA CYS A 13 13.38 45.95 -18.37
C CYS A 13 13.75 44.68 -19.13
N LEU A 14 14.86 44.03 -18.75
CA LEU A 14 15.15 42.66 -19.21
C LEU A 14 14.11 41.72 -18.58
N SER A 15 13.17 41.27 -19.39
CA SER A 15 12.24 40.20 -19.05
C SER A 15 12.99 38.87 -19.08
N LEU A 16 13.44 38.43 -17.90
CA LEU A 16 13.81 37.05 -17.67
C LEU A 16 12.50 36.24 -17.62
N VAL A 17 12.15 35.59 -18.72
CA VAL A 17 11.08 34.59 -18.72
C VAL A 17 11.63 33.39 -17.96
N CYS A 18 11.37 33.34 -16.65
CA CYS A 18 11.46 32.09 -15.90
C CYS A 18 10.37 31.16 -16.46
N LEU A 19 10.77 30.27 -17.38
CA LEU A 19 9.99 29.06 -17.67
C LEU A 19 10.02 28.22 -16.39
N GLY A 20 9.09 28.51 -15.48
CA GLY A 20 8.84 27.67 -14.33
C GLY A 20 8.37 26.31 -14.82
N VAL A 21 9.21 25.30 -14.66
CA VAL A 21 8.76 23.90 -14.72
C VAL A 21 7.87 23.71 -13.50
N SER A 22 6.56 23.76 -13.70
CA SER A 22 5.61 23.38 -12.67
C SER A 22 5.81 21.89 -12.42
N ALA A 23 6.35 21.52 -11.26
CA ALA A 23 6.24 20.15 -10.78
C ALA A 23 4.74 19.83 -10.71
N ALA A 24 4.27 18.86 -11.50
CA ALA A 24 2.91 18.37 -11.37
C ALA A 24 2.77 17.82 -9.94
N GLN A 25 1.89 18.42 -9.16
CA GLN A 25 1.63 18.01 -7.79
C GLN A 25 1.02 16.61 -7.82
N HIS A 26 1.58 15.64 -7.09
CA HIS A 26 1.03 14.28 -6.98
C HIS A 26 -0.39 14.37 -6.44
N ALA A 27 -1.37 14.05 -7.26
CA ALA A 27 -2.77 14.07 -6.89
C ALA A 27 -3.10 12.71 -6.27
N TYR A 28 -3.05 12.65 -4.94
CA TYR A 28 -3.43 11.46 -4.17
C TYR A 28 -4.85 10.98 -4.52
N ASP A 29 -5.05 9.67 -4.62
CA ASP A 29 -6.34 8.98 -4.85
C ASP A 29 -6.54 7.86 -3.82
N PHE A 30 -6.68 8.25 -2.54
CA PHE A 30 -6.90 7.29 -1.45
C PHE A 30 -8.26 6.61 -1.55
N LYS A 31 -8.27 5.27 -1.60
CA LYS A 31 -9.47 4.44 -1.50
C LYS A 31 -9.30 3.35 -0.47
N ARG A 32 -10.34 3.16 0.34
CA ARG A 32 -10.42 2.02 1.25
C ARG A 32 -10.22 0.72 0.47
N THR A 33 -9.28 -0.08 0.91
CA THR A 33 -8.91 -1.37 0.32
C THR A 33 -8.73 -2.34 1.46
N VAL A 34 -9.43 -3.48 1.37
CA VAL A 34 -9.36 -4.54 2.37
C VAL A 34 -8.54 -5.67 1.78
N ILE A 35 -7.52 -6.11 2.50
CA ILE A 35 -6.66 -7.22 2.13
C ILE A 35 -6.82 -8.29 3.19
N MET A 36 -7.20 -9.49 2.77
CA MET A 36 -7.38 -10.64 3.63
C MET A 36 -6.55 -11.81 3.10
N MET A 37 -5.88 -12.54 3.98
CA MET A 37 -5.13 -13.74 3.62
C MET A 37 -5.38 -14.84 4.64
N GLU A 38 -5.87 -15.99 4.17
CA GLU A 38 -5.97 -17.17 5.02
C GLU A 38 -4.58 -17.73 5.31
N LYS A 39 -4.21 -17.76 6.59
CA LYS A 39 -3.00 -18.44 7.06
C LYS A 39 -3.26 -19.00 8.47
N PRO A 40 -3.36 -20.34 8.61
CA PRO A 40 -3.41 -20.96 9.92
C PRO A 40 -2.18 -20.60 10.75
N THR A 41 -2.43 -20.16 11.97
CA THR A 41 -1.44 -19.68 12.94
C THR A 41 -1.85 -20.07 14.34
N ILE A 42 -0.90 -20.04 15.26
CA ILE A 42 -1.14 -20.15 16.70
C ILE A 42 -0.97 -18.79 17.38
N TYR A 43 -1.38 -18.72 18.65
CA TYR A 43 -1.29 -17.50 19.45
C TYR A 43 0.15 -16.96 19.49
N GLY A 44 0.29 -15.65 19.26
CA GLY A 44 1.57 -14.94 19.26
C GLY A 44 2.32 -14.93 17.93
N GLU A 45 1.89 -15.71 16.94
CA GLU A 45 2.38 -15.57 15.58
C GLU A 45 1.69 -14.39 14.88
N ASN A 46 2.38 -13.72 13.97
CA ASN A 46 1.86 -12.57 13.23
C ASN A 46 2.14 -12.74 11.74
N VAL A 47 1.20 -12.32 10.91
CA VAL A 47 1.40 -12.20 9.46
C VAL A 47 1.55 -10.72 9.12
N PHE A 48 2.56 -10.42 8.33
CA PHE A 48 2.78 -9.11 7.75
C PHE A 48 2.50 -9.17 6.26
N PHE A 49 2.08 -8.04 5.72
CA PHE A 49 1.96 -7.81 4.30
C PHE A 49 3.12 -6.95 3.85
N ARG A 50 3.71 -7.37 2.74
CA ARG A 50 4.69 -6.60 2.00
C ARG A 50 4.28 -6.63 0.55
N GLY A 51 4.39 -5.50 -0.12
CA GLY A 51 3.80 -5.36 -1.43
C GLY A 51 4.16 -4.02 -2.05
N GLY A 52 3.64 -3.79 -3.23
CA GLY A 52 3.95 -2.63 -4.03
C GLY A 52 3.81 -2.98 -5.49
N VAL A 53 4.28 -2.11 -6.36
CA VAL A 53 4.54 -2.50 -7.75
C VAL A 53 5.83 -3.31 -7.79
N ASP A 54 5.80 -4.51 -8.37
CA ASP A 54 7.02 -5.30 -8.54
C ASP A 54 8.03 -4.53 -9.42
N TYR A 55 9.32 -4.60 -9.08
CA TYR A 55 10.36 -3.85 -9.79
C TYR A 55 10.51 -4.25 -11.26
N SER A 56 9.98 -5.41 -11.66
CA SER A 56 9.88 -5.82 -13.07
C SER A 56 8.73 -5.15 -13.84
N ASN A 57 7.71 -4.66 -13.14
CA ASN A 57 6.49 -4.07 -13.72
C ASN A 57 6.50 -2.53 -13.76
N ARG A 58 7.53 -1.88 -13.20
CA ARG A 58 7.74 -0.43 -13.29
C ARG A 58 9.21 -0.07 -13.27
N GLU A 59 9.61 0.79 -14.21
CA GLU A 59 10.99 1.27 -14.33
C GLU A 59 11.39 2.19 -13.17
N ASN A 60 12.70 2.26 -12.91
CA ASN A 60 13.32 3.11 -11.88
C ASN A 60 12.84 2.81 -10.45
N CYS A 61 12.58 1.53 -10.19
CA CYS A 61 12.34 1.01 -8.85
C CYS A 61 13.44 0.02 -8.47
N SER A 62 13.88 0.08 -7.22
CA SER A 62 14.76 -0.94 -6.64
C SER A 62 14.72 -0.88 -5.13
N LYS A 63 15.15 -1.95 -4.46
CA LYS A 63 15.23 -2.03 -2.99
C LYS A 63 16.27 -1.08 -2.38
N GLU A 64 17.17 -0.55 -3.21
CA GLU A 64 18.22 0.39 -2.80
C GLU A 64 17.74 1.84 -2.77
N ILE A 65 16.58 2.13 -3.37
CA ILE A 65 15.95 3.46 -3.31
C ILE A 65 15.24 3.60 -1.96
N PRO A 66 15.42 4.74 -1.23
CA PRO A 66 14.69 5.02 0.00
C PRO A 66 13.17 4.84 -0.15
N VAL A 67 12.50 4.38 0.91
CA VAL A 67 11.08 3.99 0.86
C VAL A 67 10.16 5.14 0.42
N ASP A 68 10.47 6.38 0.82
CA ASP A 68 9.73 7.60 0.51
C ASP A 68 10.06 8.18 -0.88
N GLU A 69 11.14 7.71 -1.52
CA GLU A 69 11.54 8.09 -2.87
C GLU A 69 11.21 7.01 -3.91
N ASN A 70 10.94 5.78 -3.47
CA ASN A 70 10.72 4.64 -4.34
C ASN A 70 9.29 4.63 -4.89
N ARG A 71 9.18 4.95 -6.18
CA ARG A 71 7.90 5.03 -6.89
C ARG A 71 7.18 3.70 -7.05
N CYS A 72 7.75 2.57 -6.64
CA CYS A 72 7.05 1.29 -6.61
C CYS A 72 6.32 1.01 -5.29
N ASN A 73 6.57 1.83 -4.28
CA ASN A 73 5.83 1.71 -3.03
C ASN A 73 4.43 2.29 -3.21
N ILE A 74 3.47 1.71 -2.49
CA ILE A 74 2.08 2.15 -2.54
C ILE A 74 1.78 2.87 -1.24
N GLY A 75 1.45 4.16 -1.30
CA GLY A 75 1.08 4.91 -0.11
C GLY A 75 -0.16 4.32 0.58
N ILE A 76 -0.12 4.20 1.90
CA ILE A 76 -1.23 3.71 2.72
C ILE A 76 -1.49 4.62 3.91
N ARG A 77 -2.70 4.53 4.47
CA ARG A 77 -3.09 5.13 5.74
C ARG A 77 -3.91 4.15 6.55
N HIS A 78 -3.55 4.01 7.82
CA HIS A 78 -4.32 3.29 8.82
C HIS A 78 -5.42 4.20 9.38
N THR A 79 -6.60 4.21 8.75
CA THR A 79 -7.73 5.05 9.19
C THR A 79 -8.72 4.30 10.09
N VAL A 80 -8.72 2.97 10.05
CA VAL A 80 -9.53 2.13 10.93
C VAL A 80 -8.86 1.99 12.29
N HIS A 81 -9.56 2.41 13.34
CA HIS A 81 -9.08 2.23 14.70
C HIS A 81 -9.27 0.76 15.11
N LEU A 82 -8.17 0.06 15.33
CA LEU A 82 -8.23 -1.32 15.77
C LEU A 82 -8.67 -1.40 17.24
N SER A 83 -9.38 -2.46 17.58
CA SER A 83 -9.68 -2.79 18.97
C SER A 83 -8.39 -2.90 19.79
N PRO A 84 -8.38 -2.50 21.08
CA PRO A 84 -7.22 -2.69 21.95
C PRO A 84 -6.70 -4.12 22.05
N VAL A 85 -7.50 -5.14 21.70
CA VAL A 85 -7.03 -6.54 21.68
C VAL A 85 -5.91 -6.77 20.66
N TYR A 86 -5.74 -5.88 19.68
CA TYR A 86 -4.71 -5.94 18.64
C TYR A 86 -3.50 -5.05 18.99
N GLU A 87 -3.02 -5.12 20.23
CA GLU A 87 -1.93 -4.26 20.77
C GLU A 87 -0.70 -4.23 19.86
N ALA A 88 -0.23 -5.39 19.39
CA ALA A 88 0.95 -5.49 18.55
C ALA A 88 0.76 -4.76 17.19
N ALA A 89 -0.38 -4.96 16.53
CA ALA A 89 -0.69 -4.28 15.28
C ALA A 89 -0.87 -2.77 15.48
N ASN A 90 -1.51 -2.35 16.58
CA ASN A 90 -1.63 -0.92 16.93
C ASN A 90 -0.25 -0.26 17.08
N ASP A 91 0.71 -0.92 17.74
CA ASP A 91 2.06 -0.39 17.90
C ASP A 91 2.84 -0.40 16.57
N TRP A 92 2.72 -1.45 15.76
CA TRP A 92 3.39 -1.55 14.46
C TRP A 92 2.80 -0.65 13.36
N ASN A 93 1.51 -0.29 13.43
CA ASN A 93 0.87 0.63 12.49
C ASN A 93 1.43 2.06 12.56
N TYR A 94 2.04 2.42 13.68
CA TYR A 94 2.59 3.75 13.87
C TYR A 94 3.71 4.01 12.85
N TYR A 95 3.56 5.03 12.01
CA TYR A 95 4.45 5.33 10.87
C TYR A 95 4.68 4.15 9.90
N ASP A 96 3.66 3.31 9.71
CA ASP A 96 3.54 2.42 8.56
C ASP A 96 2.80 3.18 7.45
N ASN A 97 3.53 3.69 6.47
CA ASN A 97 3.04 4.64 5.46
C ASN A 97 2.98 4.04 4.05
N TYR A 98 3.63 2.90 3.82
CA TYR A 98 3.70 2.26 2.52
C TYR A 98 3.48 0.76 2.63
N LEU A 99 2.81 0.20 1.62
CA LEU A 99 3.13 -1.17 1.22
C LEU A 99 4.41 -1.10 0.40
N ASP A 100 5.48 -1.70 0.93
CA ASP A 100 6.78 -1.87 0.26
C ASP A 100 7.34 -3.30 0.36
N TRP A 101 8.38 -3.59 -0.43
CA TRP A 101 9.04 -4.90 -0.49
C TRP A 101 10.19 -5.10 0.53
N THR A 102 10.58 -4.05 1.25
CA THR A 102 11.79 -3.98 2.06
C THR A 102 11.56 -4.28 3.55
N GLY A 103 10.34 -4.10 4.05
CA GLY A 103 9.94 -4.48 5.41
C GLY A 103 9.69 -3.26 6.30
N PRO A 104 10.21 -3.22 7.54
CA PRO A 104 9.89 -2.11 8.44
C PRO A 104 10.46 -0.77 7.95
N GLU A 105 9.63 0.27 8.00
CA GLU A 105 10.07 1.63 7.68
C GLU A 105 10.96 2.23 8.79
N PRO A 106 11.82 3.23 8.50
CA PRO A 106 12.78 3.79 9.47
C PRO A 106 12.19 4.25 10.80
N GLU A 107 10.95 4.73 10.78
CA GLU A 107 10.24 5.24 11.96
C GLU A 107 9.04 4.39 12.36
N GLN A 108 8.83 3.24 11.69
CA GLN A 108 7.72 2.37 12.01
C GLN A 108 7.82 1.90 13.47
N GLY A 109 6.67 1.86 14.13
CA GLY A 109 6.55 1.52 15.52
C GLY A 109 6.99 0.09 15.82
N LYS A 110 7.11 -0.20 17.11
CA LYS A 110 7.66 -1.47 17.61
C LYS A 110 6.79 -2.00 18.72
N TRP A 111 6.42 -3.27 18.62
CA TRP A 111 5.75 -3.99 19.70
C TRP A 111 6.79 -4.64 20.62
N ASN A 112 6.81 -4.28 21.90
CA ASN A 112 7.78 -4.80 22.89
C ASN A 112 9.25 -4.70 22.43
N GLY A 113 9.58 -3.63 21.70
CA GLY A 113 10.93 -3.39 21.15
C GLY A 113 11.25 -4.19 19.88
N VAL A 114 10.34 -5.03 19.40
CA VAL A 114 10.48 -5.80 18.16
C VAL A 114 9.93 -4.99 16.99
N ALA A 115 10.76 -4.78 15.97
CA ALA A 115 10.34 -4.11 14.74
C ALA A 115 9.28 -4.94 13.98
N ALA A 116 8.41 -4.25 13.24
CA ALA A 116 7.51 -4.91 12.30
C ALA A 116 8.31 -5.64 11.22
N GLU A 117 7.68 -6.60 10.54
CA GLU A 117 8.24 -7.21 9.33
C GLU A 117 7.47 -6.74 8.07
N GLY A 118 6.90 -5.53 8.07
CA GLY A 118 6.06 -4.97 7.01
C GLY A 118 4.78 -4.37 7.60
N THR A 119 3.75 -4.17 6.78
CA THR A 119 2.42 -3.75 7.24
C THR A 119 1.77 -4.88 8.04
N PRO A 120 1.41 -4.69 9.32
CA PRO A 120 0.85 -5.76 10.14
C PRO A 120 -0.59 -6.06 9.72
N ALA A 121 -0.93 -7.35 9.68
CA ALA A 121 -2.32 -7.79 9.55
C ALA A 121 -2.86 -8.23 10.93
N ILE A 122 -4.17 -8.11 11.14
CA ILE A 122 -4.83 -8.60 12.34
C ILE A 122 -5.46 -9.98 12.10
N TRP A 123 -5.32 -10.89 13.07
CA TRP A 123 -6.00 -12.17 13.02
C TRP A 123 -7.50 -11.98 13.27
N THR A 124 -8.35 -12.54 12.41
CA THR A 124 -9.80 -12.41 12.51
C THR A 124 -10.51 -13.75 12.35
N THR A 125 -11.77 -13.79 12.81
CA THR A 125 -12.73 -14.87 12.59
C THR A 125 -14.12 -14.33 12.30
N ASP A 126 -14.97 -15.14 11.70
CA ASP A 126 -16.42 -14.93 11.52
C ASP A 126 -17.26 -15.35 12.74
N ASP A 127 -16.66 -15.99 13.76
CA ASP A 127 -17.33 -16.34 15.01
C ASP A 127 -17.62 -15.09 15.85
N ALA A 128 -18.88 -14.64 15.86
CA ALA A 128 -19.36 -13.48 16.61
C ALA A 128 -19.19 -13.56 18.13
N THR A 129 -18.86 -14.73 18.68
CA THR A 129 -18.56 -14.89 20.12
C THR A 129 -17.08 -14.68 20.44
N SER A 130 -16.21 -14.66 19.42
CA SER A 130 -14.78 -14.47 19.57
C SER A 130 -14.42 -13.00 19.77
N PRO A 131 -13.44 -12.68 20.64
CA PRO A 131 -12.90 -11.32 20.73
C PRO A 131 -12.20 -10.86 19.44
N ALA A 132 -11.87 -11.78 18.54
CA ALA A 132 -11.29 -11.49 17.22
C ALA A 132 -12.33 -11.55 16.09
N TYR A 133 -13.62 -11.53 16.41
CA TYR A 133 -14.67 -11.36 15.42
C TYR A 133 -14.45 -10.08 14.61
N HIS A 134 -14.53 -10.18 13.28
CA HIS A 134 -14.49 -9.01 12.41
C HIS A 134 -15.60 -9.08 11.35
N PRO A 135 -16.45 -8.06 11.19
CA PRO A 135 -17.61 -8.13 10.30
C PRO A 135 -17.27 -8.26 8.81
N LEU A 136 -16.04 -7.92 8.41
CA LEU A 136 -15.55 -8.15 7.04
C LEU A 136 -15.11 -9.59 6.79
N ASN A 137 -14.89 -10.38 7.84
CA ASN A 137 -14.55 -11.79 7.74
C ASN A 137 -15.81 -12.65 7.77
N THR A 138 -16.10 -13.25 6.62
CA THR A 138 -17.20 -14.21 6.42
C THR A 138 -16.68 -15.58 5.97
N TYR A 139 -15.39 -15.85 6.19
CA TYR A 139 -14.67 -16.96 5.57
C TYR A 139 -14.18 -18.01 6.57
N GLY A 140 -14.36 -17.77 7.86
CA GLY A 140 -13.88 -18.65 8.92
C GLY A 140 -12.81 -18.02 9.79
N ALA A 141 -12.16 -18.84 10.61
CA ALA A 141 -10.98 -18.47 11.37
C ALA A 141 -9.74 -18.33 10.48
N HIS A 142 -8.66 -17.75 11.02
CA HIS A 142 -7.34 -17.67 10.38
C HIS A 142 -7.21 -16.75 9.16
N TYR A 143 -8.13 -15.80 9.01
CA TYR A 143 -7.96 -14.73 8.03
C TYR A 143 -7.25 -13.54 8.69
N TRP A 144 -6.07 -13.25 8.15
CA TRP A 144 -5.27 -12.08 8.48
C TRP A 144 -5.74 -10.91 7.64
N LEU A 145 -6.13 -9.81 8.28
CA LEU A 145 -6.81 -8.69 7.64
C LEU A 145 -6.03 -7.39 7.81
N ALA A 146 -5.91 -6.62 6.73
CA ALA A 146 -5.52 -5.21 6.74
C ALA A 146 -6.63 -4.38 6.06
N ASP A 147 -7.09 -3.32 6.72
CA ASP A 147 -8.12 -2.39 6.21
C ASP A 147 -7.51 -1.00 6.14
N LEU A 148 -7.14 -0.60 4.92
CA LEU A 148 -6.24 0.51 4.66
C LEU A 148 -6.91 1.49 3.69
N ASP A 149 -6.67 2.78 3.85
CA ASP A 149 -6.83 3.72 2.75
C ASP A 149 -5.56 3.66 1.89
N VAL A 150 -5.67 3.16 0.67
CA VAL A 150 -4.55 2.95 -0.25
C VAL A 150 -4.56 4.03 -1.33
N ASP A 151 -3.43 4.67 -1.59
CA ASP A 151 -3.29 5.64 -2.69
C ASP A 151 -3.26 4.91 -4.03
N CYS A 152 -4.41 4.85 -4.70
CA CYS A 152 -4.52 4.19 -6.00
C CYS A 152 -3.78 4.95 -7.12
N ALA A 153 -3.33 6.19 -6.90
CA ALA A 153 -2.51 6.91 -7.86
C ALA A 153 -1.10 6.30 -8.00
N ASP A 154 -0.65 5.56 -6.97
CA ASP A 154 0.63 4.85 -6.98
C ASP A 154 0.52 3.48 -7.66
N ALA A 155 -0.67 2.93 -7.83
CA ALA A 155 -0.88 1.62 -8.45
C ALA A 155 -0.61 1.61 -9.97
N LEU A 156 -0.56 0.42 -10.57
CA LEU A 156 -0.52 0.24 -12.02
C LEU A 156 -1.88 0.56 -12.66
N GLU A 157 -1.92 0.57 -14.00
CA GLU A 157 -3.14 0.83 -14.78
C GLU A 157 -4.30 -0.03 -14.29
N GLY A 158 -5.43 0.60 -13.97
CA GLY A 158 -6.62 -0.08 -13.44
C GLY A 158 -6.65 -0.26 -11.93
N GLY A 159 -5.65 0.29 -11.21
CA GLY A 159 -5.60 0.25 -9.75
C GLY A 159 -5.04 -1.06 -9.20
N TYR A 160 -4.17 -1.74 -9.95
CA TYR A 160 -3.57 -3.01 -9.53
C TYR A 160 -2.17 -2.83 -8.97
N PHE A 161 -1.83 -3.61 -7.96
CA PHE A 161 -0.48 -3.71 -7.40
C PHE A 161 -0.29 -5.12 -6.84
N GLU A 162 0.89 -5.42 -6.32
CA GLU A 162 1.26 -6.76 -5.89
C GLU A 162 1.53 -6.87 -4.39
N LEU A 163 1.38 -8.06 -3.85
CA LEU A 163 1.52 -8.36 -2.43
C LEU A 163 1.97 -9.79 -2.20
N LYS A 164 2.76 -10.02 -1.15
CA LYS A 164 2.92 -11.32 -0.51
C LYS A 164 2.74 -11.21 1.00
N GLY A 165 2.28 -12.31 1.58
CA GLY A 165 2.38 -12.60 2.99
C GLY A 165 3.82 -12.84 3.40
N PHE A 166 4.18 -12.30 4.55
CA PHE A 166 5.45 -12.49 5.21
C PHE A 166 5.20 -13.04 6.61
N PHE A 167 5.76 -14.21 6.90
CA PHE A 167 5.49 -14.97 8.11
C PHE A 167 6.78 -15.60 8.64
N GLN A 168 7.14 -15.25 9.88
CA GLN A 168 8.33 -15.76 10.58
C GLN A 168 9.63 -15.60 9.77
N GLY A 169 9.89 -14.38 9.29
CA GLY A 169 11.11 -14.10 8.52
C GLY A 169 11.13 -14.70 7.11
N LYS A 170 10.00 -15.18 6.58
CA LYS A 170 9.91 -15.83 5.27
C LYS A 170 8.76 -15.29 4.44
N TRP A 171 9.01 -15.18 3.13
CA TRP A 171 8.02 -14.90 2.11
C TRP A 171 7.18 -16.15 1.80
N GLU A 172 5.98 -15.92 1.26
CA GLU A 172 5.28 -16.91 0.45
C GLU A 172 6.13 -17.38 -0.75
N ASP A 173 5.84 -18.60 -1.19
CA ASP A 173 6.36 -19.15 -2.45
C ASP A 173 5.84 -18.36 -3.66
N ASP A 174 6.53 -18.46 -4.79
CA ASP A 174 6.09 -17.85 -6.04
C ASP A 174 4.85 -18.56 -6.59
N LEU A 175 3.85 -17.76 -6.95
CA LEU A 175 2.60 -18.24 -7.52
C LEU A 175 2.74 -18.45 -9.04
N PRO A 176 1.95 -19.36 -9.64
CA PRO A 176 1.85 -19.48 -11.08
C PRO A 176 1.45 -18.15 -11.75
N LEU A 177 2.16 -17.77 -12.81
CA LEU A 177 1.87 -16.56 -13.60
C LEU A 177 0.50 -16.64 -14.30
N GLY A 178 -0.07 -15.46 -14.60
CA GLY A 178 -1.29 -15.32 -15.41
C GLY A 178 -2.58 -15.75 -14.70
N LYS A 179 -2.57 -15.89 -13.37
CA LYS A 179 -3.76 -16.22 -12.59
C LYS A 179 -4.66 -15.00 -12.40
N THR A 180 -5.96 -15.22 -12.57
CA THR A 180 -7.01 -14.22 -12.40
C THR A 180 -7.85 -14.58 -11.19
N CYS A 181 -8.06 -13.62 -10.30
CA CYS A 181 -8.96 -13.80 -9.18
C CYS A 181 -10.40 -13.91 -9.65
N THR A 182 -11.20 -14.63 -8.86
CA THR A 182 -12.65 -14.71 -9.05
C THR A 182 -13.33 -13.42 -8.58
N GLY A 183 -14.62 -13.26 -8.91
CA GLY A 183 -15.42 -12.11 -8.51
C GLY A 183 -15.23 -10.89 -9.42
N GLU A 184 -15.11 -9.72 -8.82
CA GLU A 184 -14.97 -8.42 -9.48
C GLU A 184 -13.51 -8.02 -9.69
N ALA A 185 -12.61 -9.00 -9.81
CA ALA A 185 -11.17 -8.77 -9.96
C ALA A 185 -10.81 -7.96 -11.20
N GLY A 186 -11.59 -8.09 -12.29
CA GLY A 186 -11.22 -7.53 -13.58
C GLY A 186 -10.07 -8.31 -14.22
N SER A 187 -9.29 -7.66 -15.08
CA SER A 187 -8.18 -8.30 -15.78
C SER A 187 -6.96 -7.39 -15.77
N PRO A 188 -5.96 -7.65 -14.90
CA PRO A 188 -4.71 -6.90 -14.92
C PRO A 188 -3.99 -7.13 -16.26
N LYS A 189 -3.30 -6.10 -16.76
CA LYS A 189 -2.54 -6.17 -18.03
C LYS A 189 -1.08 -6.59 -17.84
N PHE A 190 -0.78 -7.24 -16.73
CA PHE A 190 0.53 -7.77 -16.37
C PHE A 190 0.36 -9.10 -15.64
N GLU A 191 1.43 -9.87 -15.59
CA GLU A 191 1.50 -11.10 -14.82
C GLU A 191 2.39 -10.89 -13.59
N SER A 192 2.11 -11.61 -12.52
CA SER A 192 2.96 -11.59 -11.33
C SER A 192 3.01 -12.98 -10.69
N ALA A 193 4.14 -13.27 -10.05
CA ALA A 193 4.29 -14.41 -9.14
C ALA A 193 3.85 -14.07 -7.70
N ASN A 194 3.41 -12.83 -7.48
CA ASN A 194 2.83 -12.32 -6.25
C ASN A 194 1.29 -12.31 -6.36
N HIS A 195 0.59 -12.12 -5.24
CA HIS A 195 -0.85 -11.85 -5.26
C HIS A 195 -1.10 -10.50 -5.91
N ILE A 196 -2.08 -10.41 -6.82
CA ILE A 196 -2.46 -9.15 -7.48
C ILE A 196 -3.66 -8.56 -6.72
N VAL A 197 -3.42 -7.41 -6.08
CA VAL A 197 -4.41 -6.66 -5.31
C VAL A 197 -5.07 -5.62 -6.21
N ARG A 198 -6.38 -5.43 -6.04
CA ARG A 198 -7.14 -4.34 -6.66
C ARG A 198 -7.48 -3.26 -5.63
N CYS A 199 -6.97 -2.07 -5.85
CA CYS A 199 -7.21 -0.89 -5.03
C CYS A 199 -8.69 -0.48 -5.05
N GLY A 200 -9.27 -0.21 -3.88
CA GLY A 200 -10.68 0.13 -3.71
C GLY A 200 -11.63 -1.06 -3.53
N TYR A 201 -11.10 -2.28 -3.36
CA TYR A 201 -11.87 -3.53 -3.27
C TYR A 201 -11.48 -4.33 -2.03
N LYS A 202 -12.29 -5.34 -1.70
CA LYS A 202 -11.94 -6.41 -0.77
C LYS A 202 -11.24 -7.52 -1.55
N ASN A 203 -9.99 -7.79 -1.20
CA ASN A 203 -9.12 -8.77 -1.84
C ASN A 203 -8.88 -9.90 -0.84
N VAL A 204 -9.21 -11.13 -1.22
CA VAL A 204 -9.12 -12.30 -0.36
C VAL A 204 -8.21 -13.32 -1.02
N PHE A 205 -7.17 -13.71 -0.29
CA PHE A 205 -6.09 -14.59 -0.73
C PHE A 205 -5.96 -15.78 0.22
N HIS A 206 -5.22 -16.79 -0.22
CA HIS A 206 -4.82 -17.93 0.60
C HIS A 206 -3.31 -18.06 0.55
N PHE A 207 -2.68 -18.23 1.72
CA PHE A 207 -1.21 -18.25 1.81
C PHE A 207 -0.63 -19.41 0.99
N ASN A 208 0.38 -19.14 0.15
CA ASN A 208 0.98 -20.10 -0.79
C ASN A 208 -0.03 -20.74 -1.77
N SER A 209 -1.08 -20.02 -2.15
CA SER A 209 -2.07 -20.49 -3.13
C SER A 209 -2.38 -19.40 -4.15
N PRO A 210 -2.57 -19.74 -5.44
CA PRO A 210 -3.02 -18.79 -6.44
C PRO A 210 -4.52 -18.45 -6.34
N ASP A 211 -5.26 -19.12 -5.45
CA ASP A 211 -6.69 -18.90 -5.31
C ASP A 211 -6.97 -17.53 -4.66
N CYS A 212 -7.87 -16.77 -5.29
CA CYS A 212 -8.25 -15.46 -4.79
C CYS A 212 -9.65 -15.04 -5.23
N LEU A 213 -10.24 -14.16 -4.42
CA LEU A 213 -11.56 -13.56 -4.62
C LEU A 213 -11.44 -12.05 -4.42
N VAL A 214 -11.96 -11.28 -5.36
CA VAL A 214 -12.04 -9.81 -5.27
C VAL A 214 -13.51 -9.40 -5.31
N GLU A 215 -13.93 -8.56 -4.38
CA GLU A 215 -15.32 -8.09 -4.25
C GLU A 215 -15.37 -6.57 -4.02
N ALA A 216 -16.46 -5.94 -4.43
CA ALA A 216 -16.74 -4.57 -4.02
C ALA A 216 -16.89 -4.47 -2.49
N LEU A 217 -16.52 -3.31 -1.94
CA LEU A 217 -16.65 -2.98 -0.52
C LEU A 217 -18.06 -2.47 -0.15
#